data_AF-A0A7X9M3K5-F1
#
_entry.id   AF-A0A7X9M3K5-F1
#
_cell.length_a   1.000
_cell.length_b   1.000
_cell.length_c   1.000
_cell.angle_alpha   90.00
_cell.angle_beta   90.00
_cell.angle_gamma   90.00
#
_symmetry.space_group_name_H-M   'P 1'
#
loop_
_entity.id
_entity.type
_entity.pdbx_description
1 polymer ?
#
loop_
_entity_poly.entity_id
_entity_poly.type
_entity_poly.pdbx_seq_one_letter_code
_entity_poly.pdbx_strand_id
1 'polypeptide(L)'
;MKTGAGAVYPKQLLDSAPVLRMFSPDIEIARGKFKEFNERKNQDKCLEAEAPQKRLIDEEARREIKKVLVATIEIPQVKCMPKLQRKELLRKIKKIDGLSVRQAARILGI
;
A
#
# COMPACT_ATOMS: atom_id res chain seq x y z
N MET A 1 25.92 32.63 -18.70
CA MET A 1 25.53 31.21 -18.78
C MET A 1 24.03 31.14 -19.05
N LYS A 2 23.63 30.44 -20.11
CA LYS A 2 22.24 30.43 -20.61
C LYS A 2 21.39 29.47 -19.77
N THR A 3 20.41 29.99 -19.05
CA THR A 3 19.36 29.17 -18.42
C THR A 3 18.29 28.86 -19.46
N GLY A 4 18.35 27.67 -20.06
CA GLY A 4 17.29 27.17 -20.93
C GLY A 4 16.06 26.81 -20.10
N ALA A 5 15.15 27.76 -19.91
CA ALA A 5 13.86 27.50 -19.29
C ALA A 5 12.92 26.88 -20.34
N GLY A 6 12.88 25.56 -20.41
CA GLY A 6 11.74 24.87 -21.01
C GLY A 6 10.48 25.31 -20.26
N ALA A 7 9.43 25.68 -20.99
CA ALA A 7 8.20 26.15 -20.36
C ALA A 7 7.56 25.00 -19.57
N VAL A 8 7.63 25.08 -18.24
CA VAL A 8 6.98 24.11 -17.34
C VAL A 8 5.52 24.50 -17.19
N TYR A 9 4.63 23.56 -17.47
CA TYR A 9 3.18 23.72 -17.31
C TYR A 9 2.64 22.72 -16.27
N PRO A 10 1.78 23.16 -15.33
CA PRO A 10 1.36 24.55 -15.13
C PRO A 10 2.52 25.44 -14.66
N LYS A 11 2.41 26.75 -14.97
CA LYS A 11 3.38 27.75 -14.47
C LYS A 11 3.48 27.61 -12.95
N GLN A 12 4.69 27.72 -12.41
CA GLN A 12 4.99 27.59 -10.97
C GLN A 12 4.93 26.16 -10.39
N LEU A 13 4.79 25.11 -11.20
CA LEU A 13 4.87 23.73 -10.71
C LEU A 13 6.17 23.43 -9.92
N LEU A 14 7.26 24.09 -10.29
CA LEU A 14 8.57 23.95 -9.65
C LEU A 14 8.89 25.10 -8.67
N ASP A 15 7.89 25.92 -8.29
CA ASP A 15 8.10 26.99 -7.30
C ASP A 15 8.16 26.39 -5.88
N SER A 16 9.31 26.53 -5.25
CA SER A 16 9.55 26.06 -3.88
C SER A 16 9.11 27.06 -2.81
N ALA A 17 8.84 28.33 -3.18
CA ALA A 17 8.53 29.38 -2.23
C ALA A 17 7.27 29.11 -1.37
N PRO A 18 6.16 28.56 -1.89
CA PRO A 18 5.00 28.21 -1.06
C PRO A 18 5.35 27.20 0.03
N VAL A 19 6.14 26.18 -0.30
CA VAL A 19 6.54 25.11 0.64
C VAL A 19 7.47 25.66 1.70
N LEU A 20 8.50 26.42 1.32
CA LEU A 20 9.46 26.99 2.27
C LEU A 20 8.80 27.97 3.25
N ARG A 21 7.83 28.77 2.78
CA ARG A 21 7.06 29.69 3.64
C ARG A 21 6.26 28.99 4.75
N MET A 22 6.00 27.69 4.64
CA MET A 22 5.38 26.91 5.72
C MET A 22 6.31 26.75 6.94
N PHE A 23 7.62 26.91 6.76
CA PHE A 23 8.62 26.71 7.82
C PHE A 23 9.08 28.04 8.47
N SER A 24 9.14 29.11 7.69
CA SER A 24 9.48 30.47 8.14
C SER A 24 9.21 31.49 7.03
N PRO A 25 8.86 32.76 7.35
CA PRO A 25 8.87 33.85 6.38
C PRO A 25 10.30 34.26 5.95
N ASP A 26 11.29 34.03 6.80
CA ASP A 26 12.71 34.20 6.47
C ASP A 26 13.21 32.97 5.69
N ILE A 27 13.77 33.20 4.50
CA ILE A 27 14.14 32.15 3.55
C ILE A 27 15.30 31.28 4.04
N GLU A 28 16.27 31.85 4.77
CA GLU A 28 17.43 31.10 5.26
C GLU A 28 17.01 30.21 6.44
N ILE A 29 16.18 30.74 7.33
CA ILE A 29 15.56 29.95 8.41
C ILE A 29 14.64 28.86 7.84
N ALA A 30 13.85 29.18 6.82
CA ALA A 30 12.93 28.23 6.19
C ALA A 30 13.68 27.04 5.60
N ARG A 31 14.79 27.30 4.87
CA ARG A 31 15.62 26.25 4.27
C ARG A 31 16.27 25.37 5.34
N GLY A 32 16.79 25.97 6.41
CA GLY A 32 17.36 25.24 7.54
C GLY A 32 16.35 24.28 8.18
N LYS A 33 15.16 24.79 8.51
CA LYS A 33 14.08 23.99 9.10
C LYS A 33 13.52 22.93 8.16
N PHE A 34 13.39 23.24 6.87
CA PHE A 34 12.96 22.28 5.86
C PHE A 34 13.92 21.10 5.79
N LYS A 35 15.23 21.37 5.75
CA LYS A 35 16.26 20.34 5.75
C LYS A 35 16.20 19.49 7.02
N GLU A 36 16.17 20.13 8.19
CA GLU A 36 16.07 19.44 9.48
C GLU A 36 14.85 18.51 9.54
N PHE A 37 13.68 18.98 9.08
CA PHE A 37 12.44 18.19 9.06
C PHE A 37 12.56 16.94 8.20
N ASN A 38 13.08 17.08 6.97
CA ASN A 38 13.18 15.96 6.01
C ASN A 38 14.30 14.96 6.39
N GLU A 39 15.36 15.42 7.04
CA GLU A 39 16.50 14.59 7.46
C GLU A 39 16.30 13.98 8.86
N ARG A 40 15.27 14.40 9.59
CA ARG A 40 14.95 13.87 10.91
C ARG A 40 14.68 12.36 10.82
N LYS A 41 15.45 11.57 11.55
CA LYS A 41 15.16 10.15 11.75
C LYS A 41 13.76 10.02 12.37
N ASN A 42 12.87 9.33 11.67
CA ASN A 42 11.53 8.99 12.13
C ASN A 42 11.26 7.50 11.86
N GLN A 43 10.06 7.04 12.19
CA GLN A 43 9.60 5.68 11.92
C GLN A 43 8.56 5.66 10.79
N ASP A 44 8.58 6.69 9.92
CA ASP A 44 7.59 6.83 8.86
C ASP A 44 7.87 5.79 7.78
N LYS A 45 6.87 4.99 7.44
CA LYS A 45 6.96 4.00 6.37
C LYS A 45 6.49 4.64 5.07
N CYS A 46 7.42 5.16 4.26
CA CYS A 46 7.09 5.77 2.97
C CYS A 46 7.16 4.75 1.84
N LEU A 47 6.03 4.14 1.49
CA LEU A 47 5.93 3.12 0.41
C LEU A 47 6.95 1.97 0.56
N GLU A 48 7.50 1.78 1.76
CA GLU A 48 8.41 0.69 2.04
C GLU A 48 7.68 -0.61 1.73
N ALA A 49 8.25 -1.40 0.83
CA ALA A 49 7.82 -2.77 0.69
C ALA A 49 8.07 -3.42 2.06
N GLU A 50 6.98 -3.78 2.76
CA GLU A 50 7.09 -4.68 3.90
C GLU A 50 8.03 -5.82 3.48
N ALA A 51 9.04 -6.12 4.31
CA ALA A 51 10.00 -7.18 4.05
C ALA A 51 9.24 -8.37 3.47
N PRO A 52 9.65 -8.93 2.33
CA PRO A 52 8.78 -9.80 1.53
C PRO A 52 8.23 -10.89 2.44
N GLN A 53 6.95 -10.73 2.84
CA GLN A 53 6.26 -11.77 3.59
C GLN A 53 6.41 -13.03 2.74
N LYS A 54 6.95 -14.10 3.33
CA LYS A 54 7.15 -15.36 2.62
C LYS A 54 5.81 -15.75 2.00
N ARG A 55 5.69 -15.58 0.69
CA ARG A 55 4.44 -15.88 -0.03
C ARG A 55 4.19 -17.36 0.10
N LEU A 56 2.97 -17.71 0.50
CA LEU A 56 2.54 -19.09 0.51
C LEU A 56 2.59 -19.63 -0.91
N ILE A 57 3.12 -20.85 -1.09
CA ILE A 57 2.86 -21.58 -2.33
C ILE A 57 1.39 -22.01 -2.37
N ASP A 58 0.88 -22.37 -3.54
CA ASP A 58 -0.56 -22.66 -3.70
C ASP A 58 -1.08 -23.77 -2.79
N GLU A 59 -0.30 -24.82 -2.58
CA GLU A 59 -0.68 -25.90 -1.68
C GLU A 59 -0.78 -25.44 -0.22
N GLU A 60 0.14 -24.59 0.22
CA GLU A 60 0.09 -23.97 1.55
C GLU A 60 -1.11 -23.03 1.66
N ALA A 61 -1.32 -22.17 0.66
CA ALA A 61 -2.46 -21.27 0.60
C ALA A 61 -3.80 -22.01 0.64
N ARG A 62 -3.93 -23.12 -0.11
CA ARG A 62 -5.13 -23.98 -0.07
C ARG A 62 -5.35 -24.55 1.33
N ARG A 63 -4.30 -25.03 1.99
CA ARG A 63 -4.38 -25.55 3.35
C ARG A 63 -4.80 -24.47 4.36
N GLU A 64 -4.21 -23.28 4.28
CA GLU A 64 -4.56 -22.18 5.20
C GLU A 64 -5.99 -21.67 4.93
N ILE A 65 -6.42 -21.59 3.67
CA ILE A 65 -7.82 -21.25 3.33
C ILE A 65 -8.77 -22.29 3.94
N LYS A 66 -8.47 -23.59 3.81
CA LYS A 66 -9.29 -24.66 4.40
C LYS A 66 -9.45 -24.55 5.91
N LYS A 67 -8.43 -24.08 6.64
CA LYS A 67 -8.54 -23.84 8.10
C LYS A 67 -9.50 -22.70 8.47
N VAL A 68 -9.67 -21.72 7.57
CA VAL A 68 -10.59 -20.59 7.77
C VAL A 68 -12.02 -20.97 7.41
N LEU A 69 -12.19 -21.92 6.49
CA LEU A 69 -13.50 -22.45 6.13
C LEU A 69 -14.10 -23.25 7.29
N VAL A 70 -15.41 -23.14 7.48
CA VAL A 70 -16.14 -24.05 8.36
C VAL A 70 -16.08 -25.45 7.73
N ALA A 71 -16.01 -26.52 8.52
CA ALA A 71 -15.86 -27.90 8.05
C ALA A 71 -16.89 -28.34 6.98
N THR A 72 -18.01 -27.63 6.86
CA THR A 72 -19.07 -27.89 5.88
C THR A 72 -18.90 -27.14 4.54
N ILE A 73 -17.94 -26.24 4.44
CA ILE A 73 -17.72 -25.39 3.25
C ILE A 73 -16.44 -25.80 2.55
N GLU A 74 -16.58 -26.26 1.31
CA GLU A 74 -15.45 -26.54 0.43
C GLU A 74 -15.09 -25.32 -0.43
N ILE A 75 -13.82 -25.23 -0.83
CA ILE A 75 -13.28 -24.12 -1.65
C ILE A 75 -14.18 -23.80 -2.87
N PRO A 76 -14.62 -24.78 -3.69
CA PRO A 76 -15.45 -24.50 -4.87
C PRO A 76 -16.83 -23.92 -4.54
N GLN A 77 -17.33 -24.12 -3.32
CA GLN A 77 -18.65 -23.64 -2.89
C GLN A 77 -18.62 -22.15 -2.56
N VAL A 78 -17.46 -21.59 -2.20
CA VAL A 78 -17.29 -20.19 -1.78
C VAL A 78 -17.79 -19.22 -2.84
N LYS A 79 -17.54 -19.50 -4.13
CA LYS A 79 -18.00 -18.64 -5.24
C LYS A 79 -19.53 -18.55 -5.35
N CYS A 80 -20.24 -19.61 -4.93
CA CYS A 80 -21.69 -19.74 -4.99
C CYS A 80 -22.40 -19.21 -3.72
N MET A 81 -21.67 -18.80 -2.69
CA MET A 81 -22.26 -18.30 -1.44
C MET A 81 -23.00 -16.97 -1.63
N PRO A 82 -24.05 -16.69 -0.83
CA PRO A 82 -24.70 -15.39 -0.78
C PRO A 82 -23.69 -14.25 -0.57
N LYS A 83 -23.88 -13.13 -1.28
CA LYS A 83 -22.91 -12.02 -1.34
C LYS A 83 -22.42 -11.55 0.03
N LEU A 84 -23.33 -11.42 1.01
CA LEU A 84 -22.99 -10.99 2.37
C LEU A 84 -22.10 -12.00 3.09
N GLN A 85 -22.49 -13.27 3.08
CA GLN A 85 -21.72 -14.36 3.71
C GLN A 85 -20.35 -14.52 3.05
N ARG A 86 -20.30 -14.48 1.71
CA ARG A 86 -19.06 -14.53 0.93
C ARG A 86 -18.12 -13.37 1.29
N LYS A 87 -18.65 -12.14 1.45
CA LYS A 87 -17.85 -10.96 1.82
C LYS A 87 -17.22 -11.11 3.20
N GLU A 88 -17.97 -11.61 4.20
CA GLU A 88 -17.43 -11.86 5.53
C GLU A 88 -16.34 -12.94 5.50
N LEU A 89 -16.54 -14.00 4.71
CA LEU A 89 -15.54 -15.05 4.56
C LEU A 89 -14.26 -14.54 3.88
N LEU A 90 -14.38 -13.78 2.79
CA LEU A 90 -13.23 -13.18 2.08
C LEU A 90 -12.44 -12.23 2.98
N ARG A 91 -13.09 -11.50 3.88
CA ARG A 91 -12.41 -10.67 4.88
C ARG A 91 -11.57 -11.49 5.85
N LYS A 92 -12.02 -12.69 6.23
CA LYS A 92 -11.23 -13.62 7.07
C LYS A 92 -10.04 -14.18 6.28
N ILE A 93 -10.27 -14.63 5.05
CA ILE A 93 -9.23 -15.19 4.17
C ILE A 93 -8.13 -14.15 3.88
N LYS A 94 -8.48 -12.88 3.67
CA LYS A 94 -7.51 -11.80 3.42
C LYS A 94 -6.52 -11.57 4.58
N LYS A 95 -6.85 -12.03 5.80
CA LYS A 95 -5.97 -11.91 6.97
C LYS A 95 -4.93 -13.04 7.07
N ILE A 96 -4.94 -14.00 6.15
CA ILE A 96 -3.92 -15.05 6.11
C ILE A 96 -2.60 -14.42 5.67
N ASP A 97 -1.60 -14.46 6.55
CA ASP A 97 -0.27 -13.95 6.26
C ASP A 97 0.36 -14.70 5.07
N GLY A 98 1.02 -13.95 4.18
CA GLY A 98 1.64 -14.51 2.97
C GLY A 98 0.66 -14.91 1.86
N LEU A 99 -0.67 -14.74 2.04
CA LEU A 99 -1.67 -14.98 0.99
C LEU A 99 -1.97 -13.69 0.20
N SER A 100 -1.60 -13.66 -1.08
CA SER A 100 -1.95 -12.52 -1.92
C SER A 100 -3.42 -12.54 -2.36
N VAL A 101 -4.00 -11.35 -2.61
CA VAL A 101 -5.37 -11.21 -3.12
C VAL A 101 -5.59 -11.98 -4.42
N ARG A 102 -4.60 -11.96 -5.34
CA ARG A 102 -4.68 -12.70 -6.61
C ARG A 102 -4.65 -14.21 -6.41
N GLN A 103 -3.84 -14.69 -5.47
CA GLN A 103 -3.77 -16.11 -5.15
C GLN A 103 -5.08 -16.59 -4.52
N ALA A 104 -5.67 -15.81 -3.61
CA ALA A 104 -6.99 -16.09 -3.07
C ALA A 104 -8.07 -16.13 -4.16
N ALA A 105 -8.11 -15.13 -5.04
CA ALA A 105 -9.06 -15.06 -6.15
C ALA A 105 -8.98 -16.29 -7.07
N ARG A 106 -7.76 -16.70 -7.44
CA ARG A 106 -7.51 -17.88 -8.27
C ARG A 106 -7.91 -19.19 -7.59
N ILE A 107 -7.61 -19.35 -6.30
CA ILE A 107 -7.98 -20.57 -5.54
C ILE A 107 -9.50 -20.66 -5.36
N LEU A 108 -10.17 -19.54 -5.10
CA LEU A 108 -11.61 -19.48 -4.84
C LEU A 108 -12.46 -19.41 -6.12
N GLY A 109 -11.86 -19.08 -7.27
CA GLY A 109 -12.55 -18.95 -8.56
C GLY A 109 -13.50 -17.76 -8.63
N ILE A 110 -13.07 -16.60 -8.12
CA ILE A 110 -13.83 -15.32 -8.07
C ILE A 110 -13.06 -14.23 -8.82
#